data_AF-A0A1R0ZYJ2-F1
#
_entry.id   AF-A0A1R0ZYJ2-F1
#
_cell.length_a   1.000
_cell.length_b   1.000
_cell.length_c   1.000
_cell.angle_alpha   90.00
_cell.angle_beta   90.00
_cell.angle_gamma   90.00
#
_symmetry.space_group_name_H-M   'P 1'
#
loop_
_entity.id
_entity.type
_entity.pdbx_description
1 polymer ?
#
loop_
_entity_poly.entity_id
_entity_poly.type
_entity_poly.pdbx_seq_one_letter_code
_entity_poly.pdbx_strand_id
1 'polypeptide(L)'
;MEFDDEGQFIGFIGTNRVKFSPIDLFWKRISTKAQRQQMEQFIPLEFNNLDLDEDGFIYTSTSEEDSNRPIKRLNPSGADILRSKGYFPPKGDIGTLKTGTNPGSSIFIDVAADQAGMYSALDSKRGRIFTYDKDGNLLYVFGGLGSKQENFRTPSAIEIMDDHILVLDKDNGRLTAFEPTRYGSLIREAVISLYHGKTEQSTAAWEKVLQLNGNVEVAYLGIGKSLLKKGEYHEAMSYFKLGNNREYYSEAFKGYRKSIVLAHFGTIVLVVALAVVLGYALMKWNRRKVNGQHFQEFGIIKNPFYTMMHPFNGFWEMKYEQKGRLKLAFGIVFLLVIFTIIKRQYSGFVVNFNNPSQLNSLNELTFIVLPFVLWCVANWSLTTLMDGEGKFKEIVMATAYAMMPLVIIYLPQTLYSNLITGSESSFYYLLDGVALIWSAWLLFTGTMTVHQYSAGKTVMTMLLTLVVIGIIVFIGVLLFSMLQQMISFAISVYKELSFRL
;
A
#
# COMPACT_ATOMS: atom_id res chain seq x y z
N MET A 1 10.71 17.94 32.36
CA MET A 1 10.04 18.87 33.29
C MET A 1 10.30 20.27 32.79
N GLU A 2 9.33 21.16 32.89
CA GLU A 2 9.44 22.56 32.48
C GLU A 2 9.41 23.43 33.74
N PHE A 3 10.33 24.38 33.81
CA PHE A 3 10.45 25.35 34.90
C PHE A 3 10.41 26.76 34.31
N ASP A 4 9.80 27.71 35.03
CA ASP A 4 9.89 29.13 34.67
C ASP A 4 11.28 29.71 34.98
N ASP A 5 11.49 30.97 34.63
CA ASP A 5 12.72 31.71 34.90
C ASP A 5 12.99 31.91 36.39
N GLU A 6 11.98 31.74 37.25
CA GLU A 6 12.12 31.68 38.71
C GLU A 6 12.32 30.26 39.27
N GLY A 7 12.40 29.24 38.41
CA GLY A 7 12.62 27.85 38.79
C GLY A 7 11.39 27.14 39.39
N GLN A 8 10.19 27.70 39.27
CA GLN A 8 8.94 27.02 39.62
C GLN A 8 8.55 26.02 38.54
N PHE A 9 8.10 24.86 38.97
CA PHE A 9 7.63 23.81 38.07
C PHE A 9 6.33 24.24 37.36
N ILE A 10 6.36 24.31 36.02
CA ILE A 10 5.22 24.64 35.18
C ILE A 10 4.49 23.36 34.72
N GLY A 11 5.24 22.31 34.36
CA GLY A 11 4.64 21.09 33.81
C GLY A 11 5.60 20.11 33.15
N PHE A 12 5.04 19.23 32.32
CA PHE A 12 5.78 18.24 31.54
C PHE A 12 5.64 18.50 30.04
N ILE A 13 6.76 18.45 29.33
CA ILE A 13 6.85 18.59 27.88
C ILE A 13 7.06 17.22 27.21
N GLY A 14 6.43 17.00 26.05
CA GLY A 14 6.66 15.81 25.23
C GLY A 14 6.04 14.51 25.74
N THR A 15 4.77 14.47 26.14
CA THR A 15 4.21 13.20 26.67
C THR A 15 3.96 12.15 25.58
N ASN A 16 4.18 10.86 25.90
CA ASN A 16 3.64 9.76 25.10
C ASN A 16 2.11 9.77 25.22
N ARG A 17 1.39 9.85 24.10
CA ARG A 17 -0.07 9.77 24.11
C ARG A 17 -0.49 8.32 24.28
N VAL A 18 -1.25 8.01 25.33
CA VAL A 18 -1.82 6.67 25.51
C VAL A 18 -2.81 6.40 24.38
N LYS A 19 -2.65 5.27 23.69
CA LYS A 19 -3.62 4.80 22.70
C LYS A 19 -4.73 4.05 23.41
N PHE A 20 -5.96 4.33 23.03
CA PHE A 20 -7.14 3.62 23.54
C PHE A 20 -7.60 2.61 22.51
N SER A 21 -7.79 1.35 22.92
CA SER A 21 -8.61 0.43 22.13
C SER A 21 -10.09 0.79 22.33
N PRO A 22 -10.90 0.85 21.25
CA PRO A 22 -12.35 1.04 21.39
C PRO A 22 -13.02 -0.03 22.27
N ILE A 23 -12.48 -1.26 22.25
CA ILE A 23 -12.99 -2.36 23.09
C ILE A 23 -12.70 -2.09 24.58
N ASP A 24 -11.51 -1.57 24.89
CA ASP A 24 -11.10 -1.29 26.27
C ASP A 24 -11.90 -0.11 26.85
N LEU A 25 -12.19 0.90 26.03
CA LEU A 25 -13.08 2.00 26.39
C LEU A 25 -14.50 1.51 26.66
N PHE A 26 -15.02 0.59 25.83
CA PHE A 26 -16.32 -0.02 26.03
C PHE A 26 -16.37 -0.81 27.34
N TRP A 27 -15.40 -1.71 27.57
CA TRP A 27 -15.31 -2.49 28.81
C TRP A 27 -15.16 -1.60 30.03
N LYS A 28 -14.27 -0.61 30.01
CA LYS A 28 -14.10 0.36 31.10
C LYS A 28 -15.41 1.08 31.44
N ARG A 29 -16.22 1.40 30.43
CA ARG A 29 -17.53 2.07 30.63
C ARG A 29 -18.52 1.19 31.38
N ILE A 30 -18.56 -0.11 31.10
CA ILE A 30 -19.51 -1.06 31.71
C ILE A 30 -18.97 -1.81 32.94
N SER A 31 -17.66 -1.77 33.18
CA SER A 31 -17.01 -2.42 34.33
C SER A 31 -17.27 -1.71 35.66
N THR A 32 -17.35 -2.50 36.74
CA THR A 32 -17.48 -2.02 38.12
C THR A 32 -16.18 -1.36 38.62
N LYS A 33 -16.24 -0.62 39.75
CA LYS A 33 -15.04 0.02 40.33
C LYS A 33 -13.93 -1.00 40.66
N ALA A 34 -14.28 -2.19 41.17
CA ALA A 34 -13.33 -3.25 41.48
C ALA A 34 -12.72 -3.87 40.21
N GLN A 35 -13.52 -4.08 39.16
CA GLN A 35 -13.02 -4.55 37.87
C GLN A 35 -12.08 -3.53 37.22
N ARG A 36 -12.38 -2.23 37.30
CA ARG A 36 -11.51 -1.17 36.77
C ARG A 36 -10.15 -1.06 37.48
N GLN A 37 -10.07 -1.43 38.77
CA GLN A 37 -8.80 -1.47 39.49
C GLN A 37 -7.92 -2.65 39.05
N GLN A 38 -8.51 -3.70 38.48
CA GLN A 38 -7.79 -4.83 37.89
C GLN A 38 -7.50 -4.65 36.39
N MET A 39 -8.11 -3.65 35.74
CA MET A 39 -7.75 -3.28 34.37
C MET A 39 -6.37 -2.63 34.36
N GLU A 40 -5.59 -2.92 33.33
CA GLU A 40 -4.28 -2.31 33.10
C GLU A 40 -4.41 -0.77 33.14
N GLN A 41 -3.57 -0.14 33.96
CA GLN A 41 -3.60 1.31 34.09
C GLN A 41 -3.02 1.95 32.84
N PHE A 42 -3.79 2.86 32.24
CA PHE A 42 -3.41 3.66 31.08
C PHE A 42 -2.40 4.75 31.47
N ILE A 43 -1.22 4.35 31.93
CA ILE A 43 -0.14 5.29 32.25
C ILE A 43 0.65 5.55 30.97
N PRO A 44 0.84 6.81 30.54
CA PRO A 44 1.82 7.14 29.52
C PRO A 44 3.17 6.52 29.88
N LEU A 45 3.73 5.67 29.02
CA LEU A 45 5.12 5.24 29.20
C LEU A 45 6.01 6.48 29.09
N GLU A 46 6.83 6.73 30.10
CA GLU A 46 7.76 7.85 30.08
C GLU A 46 8.87 7.60 29.07
N PHE A 47 9.56 8.68 28.67
CA PHE A 47 10.81 8.50 27.94
C PHE A 47 11.85 7.91 28.89
N ASN A 48 12.59 6.93 28.39
CA ASN A 48 13.64 6.29 29.19
C ASN A 48 15.01 6.93 28.98
N ASN A 49 15.25 7.56 27.83
CA ASN A 49 16.42 8.41 27.62
C ASN A 49 16.16 9.51 26.60
N LEU A 50 17.10 10.45 26.53
CA LEU A 50 17.08 11.58 25.61
C LEU A 50 18.49 11.97 25.18
N ASP A 51 18.59 12.62 24.03
CA ASP A 51 19.80 13.27 23.55
C ASP A 51 19.47 14.54 22.74
N LEU A 52 20.42 15.47 22.64
CA LEU A 52 20.24 16.77 21.99
C LEU A 52 20.98 16.79 20.65
N ASP A 53 20.30 17.24 19.60
CA ASP A 53 20.96 17.45 18.30
C ASP A 53 21.60 18.84 18.17
N GLU A 54 22.36 19.02 17.08
CA GLU A 54 23.06 20.27 16.74
C GLU A 54 22.15 21.50 16.60
N ASP A 55 20.85 21.28 16.34
CA ASP A 55 19.84 22.32 16.17
C ASP A 55 19.06 22.60 17.48
N GLY A 56 19.37 21.88 18.59
CA GLY A 56 18.70 22.01 19.88
C GLY A 56 17.36 21.29 20.01
N PHE A 57 17.04 20.37 19.09
CA PHE A 57 15.89 19.47 19.24
C PHE A 57 16.28 18.24 20.07
N ILE A 58 15.28 17.67 20.75
CA ILE A 58 15.51 16.58 21.70
C ILE A 58 15.08 15.27 21.06
N TYR A 59 16.01 14.37 20.81
CA TYR A 59 15.69 12.98 20.54
C TYR A 59 15.31 12.27 21.83
N THR A 60 14.31 11.41 21.78
CA THR A 60 13.90 10.59 22.93
C THR A 60 13.65 9.15 22.51
N SER A 61 13.88 8.23 23.44
CA SER A 61 13.52 6.81 23.30
C SER A 61 12.44 6.41 24.31
N THR A 62 11.77 5.30 24.04
CA THR A 62 10.89 4.64 25.01
C THR A 62 11.04 3.12 24.92
N SER A 63 10.91 2.47 26.07
CA SER A 63 10.95 1.01 26.20
C SER A 63 9.61 0.34 25.91
N GLU A 64 8.66 1.05 25.29
CA GLU A 64 7.37 0.50 24.86
C GLU A 64 7.56 -0.62 23.83
N GLU A 65 7.18 -1.83 24.22
CA GLU A 65 7.11 -2.96 23.29
C GLU A 65 5.97 -2.76 22.29
N ASP A 66 6.23 -3.11 21.03
CA ASP A 66 5.34 -3.02 19.88
C ASP A 66 4.92 -1.58 19.51
N SER A 67 5.69 -0.60 19.98
CA SER A 67 5.53 0.79 19.56
C SER A 67 5.86 0.97 18.08
N ASN A 68 5.00 1.71 17.37
CA ASN A 68 5.31 2.17 16.01
C ASN A 68 6.12 3.47 15.98
N ARG A 69 6.32 4.12 17.14
CA ARG A 69 7.11 5.35 17.29
C ARG A 69 7.90 5.32 18.60
N PRO A 70 8.83 4.37 18.76
CA PRO A 70 9.61 4.27 19.99
C PRO A 70 10.69 5.36 20.09
N ILE A 71 11.00 6.04 18.98
CA ILE A 71 11.92 7.17 18.92
C ILE A 71 11.10 8.39 18.51
N LYS A 72 11.41 9.55 19.11
CA LYS A 72 10.86 10.85 18.73
C LYS A 72 11.96 11.89 18.62
N ARG A 73 11.68 12.96 17.88
CA ARG A 73 12.47 14.18 17.85
C ARG A 73 11.53 15.32 18.21
N LEU A 74 11.72 15.91 19.37
CA LEU A 74 10.83 16.90 19.95
C LEU A 74 11.35 18.30 19.66
N ASN A 75 10.46 19.18 19.21
CA ASN A 75 10.74 20.61 19.19
C ASN A 75 10.62 21.23 20.59
N PRO A 76 11.03 22.50 20.77
CA PRO A 76 10.91 23.18 22.06
C PRO A 76 9.49 23.28 22.62
N SER A 77 8.45 23.04 21.83
CA SER A 77 7.06 22.97 22.31
C SER A 77 6.59 21.54 22.66
N GLY A 78 7.48 20.54 22.57
CA GLY A 78 7.19 19.13 22.89
C GLY A 78 6.45 18.37 21.80
N ALA A 79 6.35 18.92 20.59
CA ALA A 79 5.75 18.25 19.45
C ALA A 79 6.76 17.32 18.78
N ASP A 80 6.33 16.09 18.51
CA ASP A 80 7.11 15.11 17.72
C ASP A 80 7.17 15.54 16.26
N ILE A 81 8.37 15.88 15.81
CA ILE A 81 8.70 16.27 14.44
C ILE A 81 9.58 15.22 13.74
N LEU A 82 9.73 14.02 14.32
CA LEU A 82 10.50 12.95 13.68
C LEU A 82 9.87 12.57 12.35
N ARG A 83 10.68 12.55 11.30
CA ARG A 83 10.24 12.17 9.96
C ARG A 83 10.29 10.66 9.82
N SER A 84 9.26 10.09 9.20
CA SER A 84 9.11 8.64 8.97
C SER A 84 8.81 8.39 7.49
N LYS A 85 9.73 8.80 6.62
CA LYS A 85 9.64 8.66 5.15
C LYS A 85 10.37 7.43 4.60
N GLY A 86 11.06 6.69 5.46
CA GLY A 86 11.60 5.37 5.13
C GLY A 86 10.50 4.35 4.85
N TYR A 87 10.87 3.21 4.29
CA TYR A 87 9.94 2.11 3.99
C TYR A 87 9.19 1.63 5.24
N PHE A 88 9.87 1.69 6.39
CA PHE A 88 9.30 1.44 7.70
C PHE A 88 9.60 2.59 8.65
N PRO A 89 8.74 2.84 9.66
CA PRO A 89 9.05 3.81 10.69
C PRO A 89 10.32 3.40 11.47
N PRO A 90 11.04 4.35 12.09
CA PRO A 90 12.20 4.08 12.95
C PRO A 90 11.82 3.30 14.22
N LYS A 91 11.63 1.99 14.07
CA LYS A 91 11.16 1.09 15.13
C LYS A 91 11.98 -0.19 15.27
N GLY A 92 13.14 -0.25 14.63
CA GLY A 92 14.02 -1.41 14.69
C GLY A 92 13.51 -2.55 13.81
N ASP A 93 13.45 -3.76 14.37
CA ASP A 93 13.09 -4.96 13.62
C ASP A 93 11.62 -4.97 13.15
N ILE A 94 11.38 -5.30 11.88
CA ILE A 94 10.06 -5.21 11.23
C ILE A 94 9.36 -6.56 11.06
N GLY A 95 10.12 -7.65 11.08
CA GLY A 95 9.60 -9.03 11.03
C GLY A 95 9.99 -9.76 12.31
N THR A 96 9.12 -9.72 13.32
CA THR A 96 9.39 -10.32 14.62
C THR A 96 8.60 -11.60 14.83
N LEU A 97 9.19 -12.54 15.57
CA LEU A 97 8.51 -13.78 15.94
C LEU A 97 7.42 -13.46 16.96
N LYS A 98 6.26 -14.12 16.84
CA LYS A 98 5.20 -14.05 17.86
C LYS A 98 5.48 -14.95 19.06
N THR A 99 6.25 -16.02 18.85
CA THR A 99 6.59 -17.04 19.86
C THR A 99 8.05 -17.47 19.68
N GLY A 100 8.65 -18.06 20.72
CA GLY A 100 10.03 -18.55 20.69
C GLY A 100 10.95 -17.79 21.65
N THR A 101 12.26 -17.85 21.41
CA THR A 101 13.30 -17.40 22.36
C THR A 101 13.39 -15.88 22.51
N ASN A 102 13.10 -15.11 21.46
CA ASN A 102 13.08 -13.63 21.47
C ASN A 102 11.89 -13.10 20.64
N PRO A 103 10.64 -13.29 21.10
CA PRO A 103 9.45 -12.82 20.40
C PRO A 103 9.35 -11.29 20.50
N GLY A 104 8.49 -10.66 19.69
CA GLY A 104 8.17 -9.24 19.80
C GLY A 104 9.22 -8.29 19.19
N SER A 105 8.84 -7.01 19.08
CA SER A 105 9.63 -5.92 18.50
C SER A 105 10.89 -5.54 19.30
N SER A 106 11.71 -4.66 18.72
CA SER A 106 12.87 -4.03 19.38
C SER A 106 12.42 -3.10 20.51
N ILE A 107 13.22 -3.01 21.56
CA ILE A 107 12.98 -2.16 22.74
C ILE A 107 14.14 -1.18 22.85
N PHE A 108 13.89 0.09 22.52
CA PHE A 108 14.92 1.10 22.55
C PHE A 108 15.13 1.62 23.97
N ILE A 109 16.38 1.60 24.41
CA ILE A 109 16.78 2.09 25.74
C ILE A 109 17.51 3.42 25.67
N ASP A 110 18.06 3.74 24.51
CA ASP A 110 18.84 4.95 24.31
C ASP A 110 18.88 5.38 22.85
N VAL A 111 19.18 6.66 22.61
CA VAL A 111 19.32 7.28 21.29
C VAL A 111 20.44 8.31 21.35
N ALA A 112 21.31 8.33 20.33
CA ALA A 112 22.35 9.33 20.16
C ALA A 112 22.17 10.03 18.81
N ALA A 113 22.12 11.37 18.84
CA ALA A 113 22.08 12.24 17.69
C ALA A 113 23.46 12.30 17.02
N ASP A 114 23.45 12.49 15.71
CA ASP A 114 24.65 12.65 14.89
C ASP A 114 24.46 13.83 13.94
N GLN A 115 25.53 14.21 13.25
CA GLN A 115 25.55 15.27 12.25
C GLN A 115 24.51 15.07 11.15
N ALA A 116 24.06 16.16 10.53
CA ALA A 116 23.13 16.12 9.39
C ALA A 116 21.76 15.48 9.72
N GLY A 117 21.39 15.46 11.00
CA GLY A 117 20.16 14.86 11.51
C GLY A 117 20.13 13.33 11.45
N MET A 118 21.28 12.68 11.31
CA MET A 118 21.39 11.24 11.55
C MET A 118 21.24 10.96 13.04
N TYR A 119 20.84 9.74 13.40
CA TYR A 119 20.74 9.31 14.79
C TYR A 119 20.82 7.79 14.88
N SER A 120 21.35 7.30 16.00
CA SER A 120 21.50 5.87 16.29
C SER A 120 20.71 5.50 17.53
N ALA A 121 19.99 4.39 17.49
CA ALA A 121 19.18 3.93 18.62
C ALA A 121 19.58 2.53 19.06
N LEU A 122 19.71 2.35 20.37
CA LEU A 122 20.20 1.13 21.00
C LEU A 122 19.04 0.25 21.47
N ASP A 123 18.95 -0.95 20.89
CA ASP A 123 17.97 -1.98 21.26
C ASP A 123 18.51 -2.87 22.37
N SER A 124 17.83 -2.89 23.52
CA SER A 124 18.20 -3.75 24.65
C SER A 124 17.88 -5.22 24.42
N LYS A 125 16.91 -5.52 23.57
CA LYS A 125 16.38 -6.88 23.40
C LYS A 125 17.31 -7.78 22.60
N ARG A 126 17.93 -7.23 21.56
CA ARG A 126 18.88 -7.95 20.69
C ARG A 126 20.26 -7.34 20.67
N GLY A 127 20.50 -6.26 21.42
CA GLY A 127 21.79 -5.58 21.48
C GLY A 127 22.17 -4.92 20.15
N ARG A 128 21.17 -4.60 19.32
CA ARG A 128 21.37 -4.02 17.99
C ARG A 128 21.36 -2.51 18.06
N ILE A 129 22.16 -1.90 17.20
CA ILE A 129 22.21 -0.45 17.02
C ILE A 129 21.64 -0.17 15.65
N PHE A 130 20.59 0.63 15.59
CA PHE A 130 19.93 1.02 14.35
C PHE A 130 20.22 2.49 14.06
N THR A 131 20.89 2.76 12.95
CA THR A 131 21.20 4.14 12.54
C THR A 131 20.29 4.58 11.39
N TYR A 132 19.72 5.76 11.51
CA TYR A 132 18.78 6.34 10.56
C TYR A 132 19.25 7.70 10.06
N ASP A 133 18.81 8.10 8.86
CA ASP A 133 18.93 9.49 8.40
C ASP A 133 17.81 10.38 8.95
N LYS A 134 17.90 11.68 8.68
CA LYS A 134 16.88 12.68 9.08
C LYS A 134 15.46 12.43 8.54
N ASP A 135 15.32 11.59 7.52
CA ASP A 135 14.05 11.22 6.90
C ASP A 135 13.49 9.92 7.51
N GLY A 136 14.22 9.27 8.41
CA GLY A 136 13.87 7.98 9.01
C GLY A 136 14.20 6.78 8.11
N ASN A 137 15.09 6.92 7.12
CA ASN A 137 15.60 5.80 6.33
C ASN A 137 16.65 5.06 7.16
N LEU A 138 16.50 3.73 7.31
CA LEU A 138 17.51 2.90 7.95
C LEU A 138 18.77 2.85 7.09
N LEU A 139 19.91 3.24 7.66
CA LEU A 139 21.21 3.31 6.97
C LEU A 139 22.00 2.03 7.15
N TYR A 140 22.14 1.58 8.40
CA TYR A 140 22.85 0.36 8.76
C TYR A 140 22.45 -0.12 10.15
N VAL A 141 22.73 -1.40 10.40
CA VAL A 141 22.49 -2.07 11.68
C VAL A 141 23.70 -2.93 12.01
N PHE A 142 24.13 -2.88 13.26
CA PHE A 142 25.20 -3.74 13.78
C PHE A 142 25.02 -4.00 15.28
N GLY A 143 25.95 -4.75 15.87
CA GLY A 143 25.87 -5.18 17.26
C GLY A 143 25.01 -6.43 17.46
N GLY A 144 25.05 -6.97 18.68
CA GLY A 144 24.28 -8.13 19.06
C GLY A 144 24.50 -8.47 20.53
N LEU A 145 23.62 -9.29 21.10
CA LEU A 145 23.87 -9.89 22.40
C LEU A 145 24.79 -11.11 22.29
N GLY A 146 25.68 -11.30 23.27
CA GLY A 146 26.55 -12.47 23.36
C GLY A 146 27.84 -12.20 24.14
N SER A 147 28.68 -13.23 24.19
CA SER A 147 29.96 -13.21 24.93
C SER A 147 31.16 -12.77 24.08
N LYS A 148 30.98 -12.54 22.78
CA LYS A 148 32.06 -12.09 21.90
C LYS A 148 32.42 -10.62 22.16
N GLN A 149 33.62 -10.22 21.75
CA GLN A 149 34.15 -8.88 22.01
C GLN A 149 33.28 -7.78 21.40
N GLU A 150 32.73 -8.02 20.22
CA GLU A 150 31.85 -7.11 19.47
C GLU A 150 30.39 -7.09 19.95
N ASN A 151 30.03 -7.99 20.88
CA ASN A 151 28.68 -8.14 21.39
C ASN A 151 28.54 -7.59 22.83
N PHE A 152 27.30 -7.39 23.23
CA PHE A 152 26.92 -6.88 24.53
C PHE A 152 26.24 -7.97 25.38
N ARG A 153 26.27 -7.80 26.70
CA ARG A 153 25.45 -8.57 27.63
C ARG A 153 24.21 -7.79 28.03
N THR A 154 24.41 -6.59 28.58
CA THR A 154 23.33 -5.67 28.96
C THR A 154 23.74 -4.26 28.57
N PRO A 155 23.63 -3.91 27.27
CA PRO A 155 23.96 -2.57 26.81
C PRO A 155 22.97 -1.59 27.48
N SER A 156 23.48 -0.45 27.95
CA SER A 156 22.70 0.49 28.78
C SER A 156 22.74 1.93 28.30
N ALA A 157 23.76 2.32 27.52
CA ALA A 157 23.85 3.67 26.95
C ALA A 157 24.62 3.66 25.62
N ILE A 158 24.32 4.61 24.75
CA ILE A 158 25.01 4.87 23.48
C ILE A 158 25.36 6.36 23.38
N GLU A 159 26.54 6.68 22.83
CA GLU A 159 26.94 8.05 22.54
C GLU A 159 27.79 8.09 21.25
N ILE A 160 27.80 9.22 20.56
CA ILE A 160 28.60 9.44 19.35
C ILE A 160 29.68 10.47 19.64
N MET A 161 30.93 10.09 19.39
CA MET A 161 32.09 10.98 19.52
C MET A 161 32.86 10.99 18.21
N ASP A 162 32.88 12.15 17.53
CA ASP A 162 33.40 12.34 16.18
C ASP A 162 32.73 11.45 15.12
N ASP A 163 33.31 10.30 14.83
CA ASP A 163 32.78 9.25 13.96
C ASP A 163 32.68 7.88 14.64
N HIS A 164 33.02 7.81 15.94
CA HIS A 164 32.96 6.60 16.73
C HIS A 164 31.63 6.50 17.48
N ILE A 165 31.09 5.28 17.51
CA ILE A 165 29.92 4.95 18.34
C ILE A 165 30.42 4.28 19.62
N LEU A 166 30.11 4.88 20.77
CA LEU A 166 30.45 4.37 22.09
C LEU A 166 29.24 3.68 22.70
N VAL A 167 29.42 2.49 23.25
CA VAL A 167 28.35 1.76 23.94
C VAL A 167 28.82 1.29 25.31
N LEU A 168 28.04 1.64 26.33
CA LEU A 168 28.24 1.18 27.69
C LEU A 168 27.48 -0.13 27.93
N ASP A 169 28.19 -1.16 28.39
CA ASP A 169 27.63 -2.45 28.80
C ASP A 169 27.71 -2.58 30.32
N LYS A 170 26.54 -2.50 30.98
CA LYS A 170 26.43 -2.47 32.44
C LYS A 170 26.90 -3.75 33.09
N ASP A 171 26.58 -4.90 32.50
CA ASP A 171 26.88 -6.20 33.13
C ASP A 171 28.34 -6.60 32.92
N ASN A 172 28.92 -6.25 31.77
CA ASN A 172 30.34 -6.47 31.52
C ASN A 172 31.24 -5.38 32.13
N GLY A 173 30.66 -4.26 32.59
CA GLY A 173 31.42 -3.11 33.10
C GLY A 173 32.37 -2.52 32.05
N ARG A 174 31.97 -2.55 30.77
CA ARG A 174 32.85 -2.22 29.63
C ARG A 174 32.25 -1.10 28.78
N LEU A 175 33.10 -0.16 28.37
CA LEU A 175 32.81 0.76 27.28
C LEU A 175 33.41 0.20 25.98
N THR A 176 32.61 0.09 24.94
CA THR A 176 33.03 -0.40 23.63
C THR A 176 32.97 0.74 22.62
N ALA A 177 34.09 1.03 21.96
CA ALA A 177 34.16 2.03 20.89
C ALA A 177 34.18 1.36 19.52
N PHE A 178 33.23 1.71 18.66
CA PHE A 178 33.14 1.22 17.29
C PHE A 178 33.60 2.30 16.32
N GLU A 179 34.56 1.96 15.48
CA GLU A 179 34.98 2.78 14.34
C GLU A 179 34.15 2.45 13.08
N PRO A 180 33.90 3.42 12.19
CA PRO A 180 33.15 3.17 10.98
C PRO A 180 34.00 2.35 10.01
N THR A 181 33.43 1.25 9.52
CA THR A 181 34.01 0.52 8.39
C THR A 181 34.01 1.42 7.14
N ARG A 182 34.81 1.08 6.12
CA ARG A 182 34.76 1.76 4.81
C ARG A 182 33.34 1.93 4.27
N TYR A 183 32.48 0.92 4.46
CA TYR A 183 31.08 0.99 4.04
C TYR A 183 30.29 2.03 4.85
N GLY A 184 30.42 2.03 6.18
CA GLY A 184 29.78 3.01 7.06
C GLY A 184 30.27 4.44 6.82
N SER A 185 31.58 4.64 6.66
CA SER A 185 32.17 5.96 6.38
C SER A 185 31.65 6.55 5.07
N LEU A 186 31.52 5.75 4.01
CA LEU A 186 30.99 6.21 2.72
C LEU A 186 29.51 6.61 2.82
N ILE A 187 28.69 5.86 3.55
CA ILE A 187 27.29 6.22 3.81
C ILE A 187 27.23 7.56 4.56
N ARG A 188 28.02 7.69 5.63
CA ARG A 188 28.05 8.88 6.47
C ARG A 188 28.51 10.11 5.69
N GLU A 189 29.58 9.98 4.91
CA GLU A 189 30.06 11.02 3.98
C GLU A 189 28.96 11.45 3.01
N ALA A 190 28.24 10.49 2.44
CA ALA A 190 27.21 10.77 1.45
C ALA A 190 26.03 11.53 2.03
N VAL A 191 25.57 11.17 3.24
CA VAL A 191 24.47 11.85 3.95
C VAL A 191 24.88 13.26 4.36
N ILE A 192 26.05 13.42 4.98
CA ILE A 192 26.58 14.72 5.43
C ILE A 192 26.79 15.66 4.23
N SER A 193 27.40 15.16 3.15
CA SER A 193 27.64 15.97 1.94
C SER A 193 26.34 16.50 1.35
N LEU A 194 25.28 15.67 1.28
CA LEU A 194 23.99 16.10 0.75
C LEU A 194 23.31 17.16 1.63
N TYR A 195 23.44 17.01 2.95
CA TYR A 195 22.92 17.95 3.94
C TYR A 195 23.52 19.35 3.74
N HIS A 196 24.85 19.44 3.58
CA HIS A 196 25.55 20.68 3.27
C HIS A 196 25.45 21.14 1.80
N GLY A 197 24.66 20.44 0.98
CA GLY A 197 24.42 20.82 -0.43
C GLY A 197 25.55 20.45 -1.40
N LYS A 198 26.54 19.67 -0.98
CA LYS A 198 27.61 19.12 -1.83
C LYS A 198 27.11 17.89 -2.58
N THR A 199 26.27 18.11 -3.59
CA THR A 199 25.56 17.04 -4.31
C THR A 199 26.47 16.09 -5.08
N GLU A 200 27.55 16.59 -5.66
CA GLU A 200 28.54 15.83 -6.42
C GLU A 200 29.30 14.86 -5.51
N GLN A 201 29.77 15.36 -4.35
CA GLN A 201 30.46 14.55 -3.35
C GLN A 201 29.54 13.47 -2.80
N SER A 202 28.29 13.83 -2.49
CA SER A 202 27.28 12.86 -2.03
C SER A 202 27.04 11.75 -3.07
N THR A 203 26.89 12.12 -4.33
CA THR A 203 26.66 11.17 -5.43
C THR A 203 27.85 10.23 -5.59
N ALA A 204 29.07 10.75 -5.60
CA ALA A 204 30.29 9.95 -5.72
C ALA A 204 30.47 8.98 -4.54
N ALA A 205 30.09 9.39 -3.32
CA ALA A 205 30.11 8.51 -2.15
C ALA A 205 29.06 7.40 -2.27
N TRP A 206 27.82 7.71 -2.68
CA TRP A 206 26.77 6.72 -2.91
C TRP A 206 27.11 5.73 -4.03
N GLU A 207 27.74 6.18 -5.11
CA GLU A 207 28.22 5.29 -6.18
C GLU A 207 29.24 4.28 -5.67
N LYS A 208 30.17 4.70 -4.79
CA LYS A 208 31.11 3.79 -4.12
C LYS A 208 30.37 2.82 -3.19
N VAL A 209 29.32 3.25 -2.49
CA VAL A 209 28.46 2.35 -1.69
C VAL A 209 27.82 1.29 -2.59
N LEU A 210 27.28 1.69 -3.74
CA LEU A 210 26.67 0.76 -4.71
C LEU A 210 27.66 -0.24 -5.30
N GLN A 211 28.95 0.13 -5.44
CA GLN A 211 30.01 -0.80 -5.82
C GLN A 211 30.28 -1.87 -4.76
N LEU A 212 30.13 -1.52 -3.48
CA LEU A 212 30.28 -2.48 -2.36
C LEU A 212 29.02 -3.33 -2.18
N ASN A 213 27.85 -2.74 -2.38
CA ASN A 213 26.56 -3.42 -2.27
C ASN A 213 25.51 -2.75 -3.20
N GLY A 214 25.25 -3.39 -4.34
CA GLY A 214 24.29 -2.88 -5.33
C GLY A 214 22.82 -2.95 -4.90
N ASN A 215 22.51 -3.61 -3.78
CA ASN A 215 21.14 -3.78 -3.27
C ASN A 215 20.77 -2.75 -2.19
N VAL A 216 21.59 -1.72 -1.98
CA VAL A 216 21.33 -0.69 -0.96
C VAL A 216 20.36 0.36 -1.50
N GLU A 217 19.08 0.20 -1.18
CA GLU A 217 18.01 1.10 -1.64
C GLU A 217 18.28 2.57 -1.29
N VAL A 218 18.77 2.85 -0.07
CA VAL A 218 19.03 4.23 0.39
C VAL A 218 20.08 4.96 -0.45
N ALA A 219 21.01 4.24 -1.07
CA ALA A 219 21.99 4.84 -1.97
C ALA A 219 21.34 5.39 -3.25
N TYR A 220 20.40 4.64 -3.84
CA TYR A 220 19.61 5.13 -4.97
C TYR A 220 18.76 6.35 -4.57
N LEU A 221 18.21 6.38 -3.36
CA LEU A 221 17.49 7.54 -2.84
C LEU A 221 18.41 8.76 -2.68
N GLY A 222 19.61 8.56 -2.16
CA GLY A 222 20.60 9.63 -1.99
C GLY A 222 21.04 10.25 -3.32
N ILE A 223 21.33 9.42 -4.32
CA ILE A 223 21.65 9.88 -5.69
C ILE A 223 20.44 10.61 -6.30
N GLY A 224 19.25 10.01 -6.21
CA GLY A 224 18.02 10.63 -6.70
C GLY A 224 17.74 12.00 -6.08
N LYS A 225 17.95 12.15 -4.76
CA LYS A 225 17.82 13.45 -4.06
C LYS A 225 18.85 14.47 -4.56
N SER A 226 20.07 14.04 -4.87
CA SER A 226 21.11 14.90 -5.43
C SER A 226 20.73 15.40 -6.84
N LEU A 227 20.28 14.50 -7.72
CA LEU A 227 19.78 14.83 -9.06
C LEU A 227 18.56 15.76 -9.01
N LEU A 228 17.64 15.49 -8.08
CA LEU A 228 16.46 16.34 -7.86
C LEU A 228 16.84 17.77 -7.47
N LYS A 229 17.86 17.94 -6.60
CA LYS A 229 18.40 19.26 -6.23
C LYS A 229 19.00 20.01 -7.43
N LYS A 230 19.62 19.30 -8.38
CA LYS A 230 20.18 19.86 -9.61
C LYS A 230 19.13 20.20 -10.68
N GLY A 231 17.89 19.71 -10.52
CA GLY A 231 16.83 19.86 -11.51
C GLY A 231 16.85 18.79 -12.61
N GLU A 232 17.65 17.73 -12.45
CA GLU A 232 17.75 16.59 -13.37
C GLU A 232 16.62 15.59 -13.10
N TYR A 233 15.38 16.04 -13.34
CA TYR A 233 14.17 15.36 -12.87
C TYR A 233 13.99 13.95 -13.45
N HIS A 234 14.30 13.74 -14.73
CA HIS A 234 14.10 12.45 -15.41
C HIS A 234 15.02 11.35 -14.84
N GLU A 235 16.28 11.69 -14.60
CA GLU A 235 17.24 10.76 -14.00
C GLU A 235 16.90 10.52 -12.53
N ALA A 236 16.54 11.57 -11.78
CA ALA A 236 16.07 11.45 -10.41
C ALA A 236 14.90 10.46 -10.28
N MET A 237 13.91 10.53 -11.18
CA MET A 237 12.79 9.57 -11.22
C MET A 237 13.27 8.12 -11.38
N SER A 238 14.27 7.88 -12.22
CA SER A 238 14.82 6.53 -12.44
C SER A 238 15.45 5.97 -11.17
N TYR A 239 16.26 6.79 -10.48
CA TYR A 239 16.86 6.42 -9.19
C TYR A 239 15.83 6.22 -8.08
N PHE A 240 14.80 7.06 -7.98
CA PHE A 240 13.72 6.86 -7.01
C PHE A 240 12.89 5.61 -7.29
N LYS A 241 12.74 5.23 -8.57
CA LYS A 241 12.11 3.96 -8.94
C LYS A 241 12.95 2.75 -8.51
N LEU A 242 14.28 2.81 -8.69
CA LEU A 242 15.22 1.77 -8.22
C LEU A 242 15.22 1.66 -6.69
N GLY A 243 15.20 2.79 -5.97
CA GLY A 243 15.06 2.82 -4.51
C GLY A 243 13.62 2.65 -4.00
N ASN A 244 12.67 2.24 -4.86
CA ASN A 244 11.26 2.00 -4.53
C ASN A 244 10.53 3.13 -3.76
N ASN A 245 10.92 4.39 -3.96
CA ASN A 245 10.34 5.53 -3.23
C ASN A 245 9.40 6.37 -4.12
N ARG A 246 8.10 6.22 -3.88
CA ARG A 246 7.03 6.85 -4.66
C ARG A 246 6.85 8.34 -4.36
N GLU A 247 7.15 8.76 -3.12
CA GLU A 247 7.03 10.16 -2.72
C GLU A 247 8.04 11.02 -3.48
N TYR A 248 9.32 10.65 -3.42
CA TYR A 248 10.37 11.37 -4.12
C TYR A 248 10.27 11.21 -5.65
N TYR A 249 9.84 10.05 -6.15
CA TYR A 249 9.50 9.88 -7.57
C TYR A 249 8.42 10.89 -8.00
N SER A 250 7.36 11.04 -7.21
CA SER A 250 6.27 11.97 -7.49
C SER A 250 6.74 13.43 -7.52
N GLU A 251 7.60 13.83 -6.58
CA GLU A 251 8.19 15.18 -6.58
C GLU A 251 9.07 15.43 -7.81
N ALA A 252 9.91 14.46 -8.19
CA ALA A 252 10.70 14.54 -9.41
C ALA A 252 9.82 14.60 -10.66
N PHE A 253 8.78 13.77 -10.73
CA PHE A 253 7.84 13.76 -11.85
C PHE A 253 7.07 15.06 -11.98
N LYS A 254 6.69 15.70 -10.86
CA LYS A 254 6.08 17.03 -10.86
C LYS A 254 7.01 18.08 -11.49
N GLY A 255 8.30 18.06 -11.13
CA GLY A 255 9.33 18.89 -11.74
C GLY A 255 9.50 18.64 -13.24
N TYR A 256 9.60 17.36 -13.63
CA TYR A 256 9.72 16.93 -15.02
C TYR A 256 8.52 17.34 -15.88
N ARG A 257 7.29 17.11 -15.39
CA ARG A 257 6.06 17.52 -16.09
C ARG A 257 6.01 19.04 -16.26
N LYS A 258 6.40 19.78 -15.23
CA LYS A 258 6.47 21.25 -15.30
C LYS A 258 7.46 21.72 -16.37
N SER A 259 8.66 21.11 -16.46
CA SER A 259 9.64 21.50 -17.47
C SER A 259 9.16 21.21 -18.90
N ILE A 260 8.50 20.06 -19.14
CA ILE A 260 7.89 19.74 -20.44
C ILE A 260 6.81 20.76 -20.82
N VAL A 261 5.89 21.05 -19.90
CA VAL A 261 4.77 21.97 -20.16
C VAL A 261 5.29 23.36 -20.48
N LEU A 262 6.30 23.85 -19.75
CA LEU A 262 6.90 25.16 -20.01
C LEU A 262 7.60 25.20 -21.38
N ALA A 263 8.33 24.14 -21.75
CA ALA A 263 8.99 24.05 -23.05
C ALA A 263 8.01 23.98 -24.24
N HIS A 264 6.83 23.37 -24.06
CA HIS A 264 5.84 23.14 -25.11
C HIS A 264 4.55 23.96 -24.93
N PHE A 265 4.58 25.02 -24.12
CA PHE A 265 3.40 25.76 -23.71
C PHE A 265 2.57 26.25 -24.91
N GLY A 266 3.23 26.90 -25.89
CA GLY A 266 2.57 27.43 -27.07
C GLY A 266 1.89 26.35 -27.92
N THR A 267 2.57 25.21 -28.14
CA THR A 267 2.01 24.09 -28.90
C THR A 267 0.82 23.44 -28.18
N ILE A 268 0.90 23.29 -26.84
CA ILE A 268 -0.18 22.71 -26.04
C ILE A 268 -1.43 23.61 -26.12
N VAL A 269 -1.26 24.93 -25.90
CA VAL A 269 -2.37 25.88 -25.98
C VAL A 269 -3.00 25.89 -27.37
N LEU A 270 -2.19 25.83 -28.44
CA LEU A 270 -2.70 25.77 -29.81
C LEU A 270 -3.51 24.49 -30.06
N VAL A 271 -3.01 23.33 -29.65
CA VAL A 271 -3.72 22.04 -29.80
C VAL A 271 -5.04 22.04 -29.02
N VAL A 272 -5.04 22.55 -27.79
CA VAL A 272 -6.26 22.67 -26.97
C VAL A 272 -7.26 23.61 -27.63
N ALA A 273 -6.82 24.77 -28.13
CA ALA A 273 -7.68 25.71 -28.83
C ALA A 273 -8.29 25.07 -30.09
N LEU A 274 -7.49 24.39 -30.91
CA LEU A 274 -7.97 23.67 -32.09
C LEU A 274 -8.96 22.56 -31.74
N ALA A 275 -8.71 21.80 -30.67
CA ALA A 275 -9.62 20.76 -30.20
C ALA A 275 -10.97 21.34 -29.73
N VAL A 276 -10.97 22.50 -29.06
CA VAL A 276 -12.20 23.21 -28.66
C VAL A 276 -12.96 23.71 -29.90
N VAL A 277 -12.28 24.31 -30.88
CA VAL A 277 -12.91 24.76 -32.13
C VAL A 277 -13.49 23.58 -32.90
N LEU A 278 -12.75 22.47 -32.99
CA LEU A 278 -13.21 21.24 -33.66
C LEU A 278 -14.41 20.64 -32.91
N GLY A 279 -14.36 20.55 -31.59
CA GLY A 279 -15.46 20.08 -30.75
C GLY A 279 -16.72 20.93 -30.91
N TYR A 280 -16.58 22.25 -30.96
CA TYR A 280 -17.68 23.18 -31.24
C TYR A 280 -18.25 23.01 -32.65
N ALA A 281 -17.38 22.89 -33.67
CA ALA A 281 -17.78 22.65 -35.04
C ALA A 281 -18.53 21.32 -35.21
N LEU A 282 -18.03 20.24 -34.60
CA LEU A 282 -18.67 18.92 -34.58
C LEU A 282 -20.00 18.96 -33.83
N MET A 283 -20.10 19.68 -32.71
CA MET A 283 -21.36 19.86 -31.98
C MET A 283 -22.39 20.61 -32.83
N LYS A 284 -21.98 21.67 -33.54
CA LYS A 284 -22.84 22.43 -34.45
C LYS A 284 -23.27 21.59 -35.67
N TRP A 285 -22.38 20.76 -36.19
CA TRP A 285 -22.70 19.79 -37.25
C TRP A 285 -23.71 18.75 -36.77
N ASN A 286 -23.47 18.11 -35.62
CA ASN A 286 -24.38 17.11 -35.10
C ASN A 286 -25.75 17.70 -34.71
N ARG A 287 -25.82 18.92 -34.17
CA ARG A 287 -27.10 19.63 -33.97
C ARG A 287 -27.88 19.85 -35.26
N ARG A 288 -27.22 20.04 -36.41
CA ARG A 288 -27.88 20.10 -37.73
C ARG A 288 -28.41 18.74 -38.20
N LYS A 289 -27.80 17.63 -37.78
CA LYS A 289 -28.25 16.26 -38.09
C LYS A 289 -29.37 15.76 -37.18
N VAL A 290 -29.46 16.26 -35.94
CA VAL A 290 -30.42 15.81 -34.92
C VAL A 290 -31.81 16.47 -35.05
N ASN A 291 -31.95 17.52 -35.86
CA ASN A 291 -33.25 18.19 -36.12
C ASN A 291 -34.20 17.42 -37.06
N GLY A 292 -34.18 16.08 -37.06
CA GLY A 292 -35.07 15.31 -37.95
C GLY A 292 -35.10 13.79 -37.79
N GLN A 293 -34.74 13.24 -36.62
CA GLN A 293 -34.89 11.79 -36.40
C GLN A 293 -35.57 11.50 -35.05
N HIS A 294 -36.83 11.07 -35.12
CA HIS A 294 -37.51 10.39 -34.02
C HIS A 294 -36.80 9.08 -33.69
N PHE A 295 -36.70 8.79 -32.38
CA PHE A 295 -36.37 7.52 -31.73
C PHE A 295 -35.80 6.42 -32.65
N GLN A 296 -34.48 6.33 -32.76
CA GLN A 296 -33.83 5.17 -33.38
C GLN A 296 -33.78 4.01 -32.40
N GLU A 297 -34.28 2.85 -32.81
CA GLU A 297 -34.06 1.58 -32.13
C GLU A 297 -32.56 1.35 -31.89
N PHE A 298 -32.17 1.20 -30.63
CA PHE A 298 -30.77 0.94 -30.28
C PHE A 298 -30.36 -0.47 -30.77
N GLY A 299 -29.40 -0.52 -31.69
CA GLY A 299 -28.86 -1.79 -32.21
C GLY A 299 -28.24 -2.67 -31.12
N ILE A 300 -28.33 -3.99 -31.33
CA ILE A 300 -27.95 -5.08 -30.40
C ILE A 300 -26.55 -4.91 -29.77
N ILE A 301 -25.57 -4.36 -30.49
CA ILE A 301 -24.18 -4.17 -30.02
C ILE A 301 -24.06 -3.02 -29.01
N LYS A 302 -24.95 -2.03 -29.06
CA LYS A 302 -24.98 -0.89 -28.11
C LYS A 302 -25.72 -1.21 -26.82
N ASN A 303 -26.39 -2.36 -26.74
CA ASN A 303 -27.23 -2.73 -25.62
C ASN A 303 -26.48 -2.72 -24.26
N PRO A 304 -25.24 -3.21 -24.11
CA PRO A 304 -24.51 -3.11 -22.83
C PRO A 304 -24.28 -1.67 -22.36
N PHE A 305 -23.98 -0.75 -23.29
CA PHE A 305 -23.79 0.67 -22.96
C PHE A 305 -25.10 1.35 -22.59
N TYR A 306 -26.21 0.98 -23.25
CA TYR A 306 -27.53 1.45 -22.89
C TYR A 306 -27.96 0.94 -21.52
N THR A 307 -27.77 -0.34 -21.23
CA THR A 307 -28.04 -0.94 -19.91
C THR A 307 -27.23 -0.29 -18.80
N MET A 308 -25.99 0.12 -19.08
CA MET A 308 -25.19 0.87 -18.11
C MET A 308 -25.85 2.20 -17.71
N MET A 309 -26.47 2.92 -18.65
CA MET A 309 -27.09 4.24 -18.39
C MET A 309 -28.55 4.13 -17.93
N HIS A 310 -29.26 3.09 -18.37
CA HIS A 310 -30.67 2.84 -18.07
C HIS A 310 -30.85 1.39 -17.58
N PRO A 311 -30.42 1.06 -16.35
CA PRO A 311 -30.34 -0.32 -15.85
C PRO A 311 -31.66 -1.09 -15.94
N PHE A 312 -32.75 -0.53 -15.41
CA PHE A 312 -34.04 -1.23 -15.37
C PHE A 312 -34.55 -1.55 -16.78
N ASN A 313 -34.56 -0.56 -17.67
CA ASN A 313 -35.01 -0.75 -19.06
C ASN A 313 -34.04 -1.65 -19.84
N GLY A 314 -32.74 -1.45 -19.68
CA GLY A 314 -31.73 -2.23 -20.41
C GLY A 314 -31.73 -3.71 -20.04
N PHE A 315 -31.86 -4.06 -18.75
CA PHE A 315 -32.01 -5.46 -18.34
C PHE A 315 -33.37 -6.04 -18.75
N TRP A 316 -34.42 -5.23 -18.80
CA TRP A 316 -35.73 -5.65 -19.30
C TRP A 316 -35.65 -5.98 -20.81
N GLU A 317 -35.09 -5.08 -21.61
CA GLU A 317 -34.84 -5.27 -23.05
C GLU A 317 -33.93 -6.49 -23.31
N MET A 318 -32.92 -6.69 -22.46
CA MET A 318 -32.03 -7.84 -22.54
C MET A 318 -32.80 -9.16 -22.35
N LYS A 319 -33.70 -9.24 -21.36
CA LYS A 319 -34.45 -10.46 -21.01
C LYS A 319 -35.66 -10.68 -21.93
N TYR A 320 -36.57 -9.71 -22.02
CA TYR A 320 -37.89 -9.88 -22.62
C TYR A 320 -37.92 -9.54 -24.12
N GLU A 321 -37.16 -8.54 -24.56
CA GLU A 321 -37.05 -8.20 -26.00
C GLU A 321 -35.96 -8.99 -26.73
N GLN A 322 -35.28 -9.92 -26.03
CA GLN A 322 -34.22 -10.76 -26.58
C GLN A 322 -33.07 -9.99 -27.25
N LYS A 323 -32.82 -8.75 -26.81
CA LYS A 323 -31.70 -7.93 -27.29
C LYS A 323 -30.36 -8.33 -26.67
N GLY A 324 -30.36 -9.19 -25.65
CA GLY A 324 -29.16 -9.76 -25.04
C GLY A 324 -28.48 -10.83 -25.91
N ARG A 325 -27.13 -10.84 -25.93
CA ARG A 325 -26.36 -11.86 -26.65
C ARG A 325 -25.28 -12.43 -25.74
N LEU A 326 -25.26 -13.77 -25.60
CA LEU A 326 -24.25 -14.46 -24.78
C LEU A 326 -22.81 -14.21 -25.29
N LYS A 327 -22.61 -14.07 -26.61
CA LYS A 327 -21.31 -13.71 -27.19
C LYS A 327 -20.80 -12.35 -26.70
N LEU A 328 -21.70 -11.37 -26.50
CA LEU A 328 -21.34 -10.06 -25.95
C LEU A 328 -20.99 -10.18 -24.47
N ALA A 329 -21.75 -10.96 -23.70
CA ALA A 329 -21.45 -11.22 -22.28
C ALA A 329 -20.04 -11.81 -22.10
N PHE A 330 -19.68 -12.84 -22.87
CA PHE A 330 -18.33 -13.40 -22.84
C PHE A 330 -17.26 -12.40 -23.32
N GLY A 331 -17.58 -11.57 -24.32
CA GLY A 331 -16.70 -10.49 -24.75
C GLY A 331 -16.41 -9.46 -23.64
N ILE A 332 -17.41 -9.08 -22.84
CA ILE A 332 -17.25 -8.16 -21.71
C ILE A 332 -16.36 -8.79 -20.63
N VAL A 333 -16.59 -10.03 -20.25
CA VAL A 333 -15.76 -10.74 -19.26
C VAL A 333 -14.32 -10.90 -19.76
N PHE A 334 -14.14 -11.23 -21.05
CA PHE A 334 -12.81 -11.34 -21.66
C PHE A 334 -12.07 -9.99 -21.66
N LEU A 335 -12.74 -8.90 -22.04
CA LEU A 335 -12.16 -7.56 -21.98
C LEU A 335 -11.84 -7.14 -20.54
N LEU A 336 -12.69 -7.49 -19.58
CA LEU A 336 -12.42 -7.23 -18.16
C LEU A 336 -11.14 -7.93 -17.70
N VAL A 337 -10.94 -9.20 -18.09
CA VAL A 337 -9.70 -9.94 -17.79
C VAL A 337 -8.50 -9.23 -18.38
N ILE A 338 -8.54 -8.88 -19.68
CA ILE A 338 -7.44 -8.17 -20.34
C ILE A 338 -7.15 -6.84 -19.64
N PHE A 339 -8.16 -6.00 -19.41
CA PHE A 339 -7.95 -4.68 -18.83
C PHE A 339 -7.53 -4.74 -17.37
N THR A 340 -7.93 -5.76 -16.62
CA THR A 340 -7.43 -5.97 -15.26
C THR A 340 -5.95 -6.39 -15.26
N ILE A 341 -5.54 -7.28 -16.18
CA ILE A 341 -4.13 -7.65 -16.36
C ILE A 341 -3.31 -6.41 -16.76
N ILE A 342 -3.79 -5.64 -17.74
CA ILE A 342 -3.14 -4.40 -18.19
C ILE A 342 -3.01 -3.41 -17.04
N LYS A 343 -4.09 -3.18 -16.28
CA LYS A 343 -4.07 -2.30 -15.10
C LYS A 343 -3.05 -2.76 -14.08
N ARG A 344 -2.98 -4.06 -13.77
CA ARG A 344 -2.06 -4.60 -12.75
C ARG A 344 -0.59 -4.48 -13.18
N GLN A 345 -0.30 -4.63 -14.47
CA GLN A 345 1.06 -4.60 -15.01
C GLN A 345 1.55 -3.19 -15.36
N TYR A 346 0.69 -2.35 -15.94
CA TYR A 346 1.07 -1.07 -16.57
C TYR A 346 0.54 0.17 -15.85
N SER A 347 -0.13 0.03 -14.71
CA SER A 347 -0.42 1.22 -13.89
C SER A 347 0.88 1.91 -13.46
N GLY A 348 0.83 3.24 -13.37
CA GLY A 348 1.99 4.07 -13.07
C GLY A 348 2.61 3.75 -11.72
N PHE A 349 3.93 3.92 -11.62
CA PHE A 349 4.73 3.54 -10.45
C PHE A 349 4.21 4.10 -9.12
N VAL A 350 3.63 5.31 -9.16
CA VAL A 350 3.05 5.99 -7.99
C VAL A 350 1.92 5.18 -7.34
N VAL A 351 1.11 4.47 -8.12
CA VAL A 351 -0.07 3.71 -7.62
C VAL A 351 0.07 2.20 -7.79
N ASN A 352 1.06 1.73 -8.54
CA ASN A 352 1.30 0.31 -8.76
C ASN A 352 2.27 -0.26 -7.72
N PHE A 353 1.75 -1.10 -6.84
CA PHE A 353 2.51 -1.82 -5.80
C PHE A 353 2.78 -3.28 -6.15
N ASN A 354 2.33 -3.72 -7.34
CA ASN A 354 2.54 -5.10 -7.76
C ASN A 354 4.00 -5.32 -8.15
N ASN A 355 4.55 -6.46 -7.76
CA ASN A 355 5.86 -6.91 -8.23
C ASN A 355 5.70 -7.68 -9.55
N PRO A 356 6.19 -7.14 -10.70
CA PRO A 356 6.02 -7.80 -11.99
C PRO A 356 6.63 -9.21 -12.05
N SER A 357 7.68 -9.50 -11.27
CA SER A 357 8.31 -10.83 -11.27
C SER A 357 7.48 -11.91 -10.57
N GLN A 358 6.50 -11.50 -9.75
CA GLN A 358 5.59 -12.40 -9.05
C GLN A 358 4.21 -12.49 -9.72
N LEU A 359 3.97 -11.71 -10.78
CA LEU A 359 2.70 -11.71 -11.49
C LEU A 359 2.57 -12.95 -12.37
N ASN A 360 1.50 -13.72 -12.13
CA ASN A 360 1.11 -14.83 -12.98
C ASN A 360 -0.26 -14.52 -13.61
N SER A 361 -0.28 -14.23 -14.90
CA SER A 361 -1.50 -13.88 -15.63
C SER A 361 -2.58 -14.97 -15.60
N LEU A 362 -2.22 -16.25 -15.44
CA LEU A 362 -3.19 -17.35 -15.30
C LEU A 362 -3.84 -17.32 -13.91
N ASN A 363 -3.08 -16.99 -12.86
CA ASN A 363 -3.64 -16.81 -11.52
C ASN A 363 -4.61 -15.62 -11.50
N GLU A 364 -4.25 -14.52 -12.18
CA GLU A 364 -5.14 -13.35 -12.33
C GLU A 364 -6.47 -13.71 -13.00
N LEU A 365 -6.42 -14.54 -14.05
CA LEU A 365 -7.63 -15.02 -14.73
C LEU A 365 -8.54 -15.76 -13.75
N THR A 366 -7.97 -16.63 -12.89
CA THR A 366 -8.74 -17.34 -11.86
C THR A 366 -9.43 -16.35 -10.91
N PHE A 367 -8.74 -15.31 -10.43
CA PHE A 367 -9.33 -14.33 -9.50
C PHE A 367 -10.46 -13.48 -10.11
N ILE A 368 -10.58 -13.41 -11.43
CA ILE A 368 -11.63 -12.64 -12.11
C ILE A 368 -12.77 -13.57 -12.57
N VAL A 369 -12.43 -14.67 -13.23
CA VAL A 369 -13.39 -15.59 -13.84
C VAL A 369 -14.05 -16.48 -12.79
N LEU A 370 -13.31 -16.94 -11.78
CA LEU A 370 -13.87 -17.84 -10.76
C LEU A 370 -14.98 -17.15 -9.96
N PRO A 371 -14.83 -15.92 -9.42
CA PRO A 371 -15.95 -15.24 -8.76
C PRO A 371 -17.15 -15.02 -9.68
N PHE A 372 -16.94 -14.71 -10.96
CA PHE A 372 -18.01 -14.56 -11.93
C PHE A 372 -18.80 -15.87 -12.12
N VAL A 373 -18.10 -16.99 -12.31
CA VAL A 373 -18.71 -18.31 -12.47
C VAL A 373 -19.41 -18.75 -11.20
N LEU A 374 -18.75 -18.59 -10.04
CA LEU A 374 -19.32 -18.92 -8.72
C LEU A 374 -20.58 -18.11 -8.47
N TRP A 375 -20.57 -16.80 -8.77
CA TRP A 375 -21.75 -15.96 -8.69
C TRP A 375 -22.89 -16.49 -9.56
N CYS A 376 -22.64 -16.78 -10.84
CA CYS A 376 -23.68 -17.27 -11.75
C CYS A 376 -24.26 -18.62 -11.29
N VAL A 377 -23.41 -19.56 -10.85
CA VAL A 377 -23.83 -20.90 -10.40
C VAL A 377 -24.58 -20.80 -9.07
N ALA A 378 -24.05 -20.07 -8.09
CA ALA A 378 -24.70 -19.89 -6.79
C ALA A 378 -26.05 -19.19 -6.94
N ASN A 379 -26.09 -18.11 -7.73
CA ASN A 379 -27.31 -17.35 -7.97
C ASN A 379 -28.36 -18.20 -8.69
N TRP A 380 -27.94 -19.03 -9.67
CA TRP A 380 -28.82 -19.99 -10.33
C TRP A 380 -29.31 -21.10 -9.38
N SER A 381 -28.45 -21.63 -8.53
CA SER A 381 -28.85 -22.67 -7.57
C SER A 381 -29.87 -22.17 -6.54
N LEU A 382 -29.86 -20.86 -6.24
CA LEU A 382 -30.76 -20.26 -5.27
C LEU A 382 -32.14 -19.95 -5.86
N THR A 383 -32.31 -19.95 -7.20
CA THR A 383 -33.62 -19.65 -7.81
C THR A 383 -34.69 -20.67 -7.43
N THR A 384 -34.31 -21.91 -7.15
CA THR A 384 -35.24 -22.96 -6.71
C THR A 384 -35.73 -22.75 -5.28
N LEU A 385 -34.92 -22.13 -4.42
CA LEU A 385 -35.25 -21.87 -3.02
C LEU A 385 -35.96 -20.53 -2.82
N MET A 386 -35.65 -19.56 -3.68
CA MET A 386 -36.15 -18.18 -3.59
C MET A 386 -37.19 -17.88 -4.68
N ASP A 387 -37.80 -18.86 -5.33
CA ASP A 387 -38.80 -18.70 -6.40
C ASP A 387 -38.37 -17.69 -7.49
N GLY A 388 -37.15 -17.84 -8.00
CA GLY A 388 -36.60 -16.97 -9.06
C GLY A 388 -36.91 -17.49 -10.46
N GLU A 389 -37.28 -16.59 -11.36
CA GLU A 389 -37.60 -16.96 -12.74
C GLU A 389 -36.38 -17.00 -13.69
N GLY A 390 -35.22 -16.53 -13.24
CA GLY A 390 -34.05 -16.33 -14.09
C GLY A 390 -33.45 -17.63 -14.62
N LYS A 391 -33.25 -17.72 -15.93
CA LYS A 391 -32.51 -18.83 -16.54
C LYS A 391 -31.00 -18.61 -16.41
N PHE A 392 -30.21 -19.68 -16.34
CA PHE A 392 -28.75 -19.59 -16.23
C PHE A 392 -28.11 -18.65 -17.28
N LYS A 393 -28.55 -18.75 -18.54
CA LYS A 393 -28.07 -17.85 -19.62
C LYS A 393 -28.37 -16.37 -19.36
N GLU A 394 -29.50 -16.05 -18.72
CA GLU A 394 -29.93 -14.68 -18.41
C GLU A 394 -29.12 -14.13 -17.24
N ILE A 395 -28.84 -14.96 -16.24
CA ILE A 395 -27.98 -14.63 -15.11
C ILE A 395 -26.55 -14.32 -15.60
N VAL A 396 -26.00 -15.15 -16.48
CA VAL A 396 -24.67 -14.93 -17.09
C VAL A 396 -24.63 -13.61 -17.86
N MET A 397 -25.64 -13.32 -18.69
CA MET A 397 -25.72 -12.06 -19.43
C MET A 397 -25.84 -10.85 -18.49
N ALA A 398 -26.74 -10.90 -17.51
CA ALA A 398 -26.94 -9.80 -16.56
C ALA A 398 -25.69 -9.51 -15.73
N THR A 399 -25.03 -10.56 -15.23
CA THR A 399 -23.79 -10.45 -14.45
C THR A 399 -22.67 -9.84 -15.30
N ALA A 400 -22.52 -10.29 -16.56
CA ALA A 400 -21.48 -9.74 -17.43
C ALA A 400 -21.75 -8.28 -17.80
N TYR A 401 -23.00 -7.92 -18.10
CA TYR A 401 -23.38 -6.55 -18.44
C TYR A 401 -23.21 -5.61 -17.24
N ALA A 402 -23.45 -6.12 -16.03
CA ALA A 402 -23.18 -5.38 -14.81
C ALA A 402 -21.68 -5.06 -14.60
N MET A 403 -20.77 -5.82 -15.20
CA MET A 403 -19.32 -5.56 -15.15
C MET A 403 -18.82 -4.54 -16.19
N MET A 404 -19.68 -4.09 -17.10
CA MET A 404 -19.31 -3.12 -18.15
C MET A 404 -18.66 -1.83 -17.63
N PRO A 405 -19.06 -1.22 -16.49
CA PRO A 405 -18.41 -0.02 -15.96
C PRO A 405 -16.92 -0.22 -15.68
N LEU A 406 -16.55 -1.40 -15.17
CA LEU A 406 -15.15 -1.75 -14.88
C LEU A 406 -14.33 -1.81 -16.17
N VAL A 407 -14.88 -2.43 -17.21
CA VAL A 407 -14.24 -2.50 -18.55
C VAL A 407 -13.99 -1.11 -19.12
N ILE A 408 -14.97 -0.22 -19.03
CA ILE A 408 -14.85 1.14 -19.59
C ILE A 408 -13.85 1.97 -18.79
N ILE A 409 -13.79 1.81 -17.47
CA ILE A 409 -12.97 2.67 -16.60
C ILE A 409 -11.50 2.19 -16.54
N TYR A 410 -11.24 0.87 -16.50
CA TYR A 410 -9.89 0.36 -16.22
C TYR A 410 -8.85 0.76 -17.28
N LEU A 411 -9.20 0.82 -18.56
CA LEU A 411 -8.25 1.21 -19.60
C LEU A 411 -7.86 2.70 -19.50
N PRO A 412 -8.79 3.68 -19.52
CA PRO A 412 -8.47 5.09 -19.28
C PRO A 412 -7.77 5.33 -17.94
N GLN A 413 -8.21 4.64 -16.88
CA GLN A 413 -7.62 4.75 -15.55
C GLN A 413 -6.15 4.31 -15.54
N THR A 414 -5.79 3.23 -16.25
CA THR A 414 -4.40 2.77 -16.39
C THR A 414 -3.54 3.80 -17.11
N LEU A 415 -4.03 4.36 -18.21
CA LEU A 415 -3.30 5.41 -18.94
C LEU A 415 -3.11 6.66 -18.06
N TYR A 416 -4.18 7.12 -17.41
CA TYR A 416 -4.17 8.26 -16.50
C TYR A 416 -3.20 8.07 -15.34
N SER A 417 -3.09 6.85 -14.79
CA SER A 417 -2.19 6.56 -13.67
C SER A 417 -0.71 6.81 -13.93
N ASN A 418 -0.29 6.83 -15.21
CA ASN A 418 1.08 7.11 -15.62
C ASN A 418 1.36 8.62 -15.73
N LEU A 419 0.33 9.46 -15.64
CA LEU A 419 0.41 10.91 -15.83
C LEU A 419 0.22 11.71 -14.53
N ILE A 420 -0.01 11.02 -13.41
CA ILE A 420 -0.34 11.62 -12.12
C ILE A 420 0.80 11.61 -11.12
N THR A 421 0.78 12.58 -10.22
CA THR A 421 1.59 12.60 -9.01
C THR A 421 0.90 11.86 -7.86
N GLY A 422 1.62 11.61 -6.76
CA GLY A 422 1.08 11.00 -5.54
C GLY A 422 -0.09 11.79 -4.95
N SER A 423 -0.02 13.13 -4.99
CA SER A 423 -1.12 14.00 -4.53
C SER A 423 -2.38 13.90 -5.39
N GLU A 424 -2.26 13.47 -6.65
CA GLU A 424 -3.36 13.31 -7.60
C GLU A 424 -3.95 11.88 -7.58
N SER A 425 -3.31 10.94 -6.88
CA SER A 425 -3.72 9.53 -6.82
C SER A 425 -5.11 9.30 -6.24
N SER A 426 -5.63 10.23 -5.42
CA SER A 426 -7.01 10.17 -4.92
C SER A 426 -8.06 10.08 -6.04
N PHE A 427 -7.84 10.75 -7.17
CA PHE A 427 -8.74 10.67 -8.33
C PHE A 427 -8.69 9.30 -9.02
N TYR A 428 -7.51 8.68 -9.06
CA TYR A 428 -7.36 7.30 -9.57
C TYR A 428 -8.19 6.32 -8.74
N TYR A 429 -8.16 6.40 -7.41
CA TYR A 429 -8.95 5.54 -6.53
C TYR A 429 -10.44 5.89 -6.54
N LEU A 430 -10.79 7.17 -6.70
CA LEU A 430 -12.17 7.62 -6.87
C LEU A 430 -12.82 6.96 -8.10
N LEU A 431 -12.14 6.97 -9.25
CA LEU A 431 -12.65 6.33 -10.47
C LEU A 431 -12.90 4.83 -10.26
N ASP A 432 -12.01 4.15 -9.53
CA ASP A 432 -12.18 2.74 -9.16
C ASP A 432 -13.43 2.51 -8.31
N GLY A 433 -13.60 3.33 -7.26
CA GLY A 433 -14.75 3.26 -6.37
C GLY A 433 -16.06 3.52 -7.10
N VAL A 434 -16.11 4.51 -7.99
CA VAL A 434 -17.28 4.79 -8.83
C VAL A 434 -17.59 3.60 -9.74
N ALA A 435 -16.58 3.00 -10.37
CA ALA A 435 -16.76 1.84 -11.25
C ALA A 435 -17.35 0.64 -10.50
N LEU A 436 -16.82 0.36 -9.30
CA LEU A 436 -17.27 -0.75 -8.45
C LEU A 436 -18.68 -0.53 -7.91
N ILE A 437 -18.99 0.67 -7.40
CA ILE A 437 -20.34 1.01 -6.90
C ILE A 437 -21.35 0.93 -8.04
N TRP A 438 -21.02 1.45 -9.22
CA TRP A 438 -21.90 1.38 -10.38
C TRP A 438 -22.10 -0.06 -10.84
N SER A 439 -21.03 -0.87 -10.88
CA SER A 439 -21.13 -2.28 -11.23
C SER A 439 -22.00 -3.06 -10.22
N ALA A 440 -21.86 -2.80 -8.92
CA ALA A 440 -22.71 -3.40 -7.89
C ALA A 440 -24.18 -3.00 -8.03
N TRP A 441 -24.45 -1.73 -8.37
CA TRP A 441 -25.80 -1.25 -8.67
C TRP A 441 -26.40 -1.92 -9.91
N LEU A 442 -25.62 -2.09 -10.99
CA LEU A 442 -26.05 -2.83 -12.17
C LEU A 442 -26.29 -4.31 -11.84
N LEU A 443 -25.47 -4.91 -10.98
CA LEU A 443 -25.64 -6.31 -10.59
C LEU A 443 -26.93 -6.50 -9.79
N PHE A 444 -27.22 -5.57 -8.88
CA PHE A 444 -28.47 -5.53 -8.13
C PHE A 444 -29.69 -5.40 -9.07
N THR A 445 -29.70 -4.38 -9.93
CA THR A 445 -30.81 -4.15 -10.86
C THR A 445 -30.97 -5.30 -11.86
N GLY A 446 -29.88 -5.85 -12.38
CA GLY A 446 -29.89 -7.02 -13.26
C GLY A 446 -30.45 -8.26 -12.57
N THR A 447 -30.05 -8.54 -11.33
CA THR A 447 -30.58 -9.65 -10.54
C THR A 447 -32.07 -9.47 -10.26
N MET A 448 -32.48 -8.26 -9.88
CA MET A 448 -33.88 -7.90 -9.63
C MET A 448 -34.74 -8.15 -10.87
N THR A 449 -34.33 -7.64 -12.03
CA THR A 449 -35.08 -7.77 -13.29
C THR A 449 -35.07 -9.19 -13.84
N VAL A 450 -33.94 -9.90 -13.77
CA VAL A 450 -33.83 -11.28 -14.26
C VAL A 450 -34.72 -12.23 -13.48
N HIS A 451 -34.80 -12.07 -12.15
CA HIS A 451 -35.59 -12.97 -11.30
C HIS A 451 -37.00 -12.47 -10.99
N GLN A 452 -37.36 -11.27 -11.43
CA GLN A 452 -38.61 -10.59 -11.04
C GLN A 452 -38.78 -10.43 -9.53
N TYR A 453 -37.69 -10.14 -8.83
CA TYR A 453 -37.71 -9.95 -7.39
C TYR A 453 -38.12 -8.53 -6.99
N SER A 454 -38.67 -8.39 -5.78
CA SER A 454 -38.74 -7.09 -5.12
C SER A 454 -37.33 -6.64 -4.69
N ALA A 455 -37.14 -5.35 -4.43
CA ALA A 455 -35.84 -4.83 -4.00
C ALA A 455 -35.31 -5.54 -2.73
N GLY A 456 -36.15 -5.71 -1.70
CA GLY A 456 -35.77 -6.40 -0.47
C GLY A 456 -35.42 -7.88 -0.69
N LYS A 457 -36.21 -8.59 -1.51
CA LYS A 457 -35.93 -9.99 -1.87
C LYS A 457 -34.62 -10.11 -2.66
N THR A 458 -34.31 -9.14 -3.51
CA THR A 458 -33.06 -9.09 -4.27
C THR A 458 -31.85 -8.95 -3.34
N VAL A 459 -31.87 -8.02 -2.39
CA VAL A 459 -30.78 -7.86 -1.41
C VAL A 459 -30.56 -9.16 -0.62
N MET A 460 -31.64 -9.76 -0.10
CA MET A 460 -31.57 -11.03 0.63
C MET A 460 -30.96 -12.14 -0.22
N THR A 461 -31.41 -12.27 -1.48
CA THR A 461 -30.92 -13.28 -2.43
C THR A 461 -29.44 -13.06 -2.77
N MET A 462 -28.99 -11.81 -2.95
CA MET A 462 -27.58 -11.51 -3.19
C MET A 462 -26.71 -11.90 -1.99
N LEU A 463 -27.15 -11.63 -0.76
CA LEU A 463 -26.44 -12.05 0.46
C LEU A 463 -26.39 -13.58 0.58
N LEU A 464 -27.50 -14.26 0.36
CA LEU A 464 -27.55 -15.73 0.35
C LEU A 464 -26.68 -16.32 -0.77
N THR A 465 -26.60 -15.67 -1.94
CA THR A 465 -25.70 -16.07 -3.03
C THR A 465 -24.26 -16.08 -2.54
N LEU A 466 -23.81 -15.08 -1.78
CA LEU A 466 -22.46 -15.05 -1.19
C LEU A 466 -22.23 -16.20 -0.19
N VAL A 467 -23.24 -16.55 0.61
CA VAL A 467 -23.16 -17.71 1.51
C VAL A 467 -23.01 -19.01 0.72
N VAL A 468 -23.80 -19.20 -0.34
CA VAL A 468 -23.72 -20.37 -1.22
C VAL A 468 -22.36 -20.44 -1.93
N ILE A 469 -21.79 -19.30 -2.36
CA ILE A 469 -20.42 -19.26 -2.90
C ILE A 469 -19.42 -19.77 -1.85
N GLY A 470 -19.54 -19.36 -0.58
CA GLY A 470 -18.71 -19.86 0.51
C GLY A 470 -18.80 -21.38 0.68
N ILE A 471 -20.01 -21.94 0.60
CA ILE A 471 -20.24 -23.38 0.65
C ILE A 471 -19.61 -24.09 -0.55
N ILE A 472 -19.80 -23.58 -1.77
CA ILE A 472 -19.22 -24.16 -2.99
C ILE A 472 -17.70 -24.17 -2.92
N VAL A 473 -17.09 -23.05 -2.50
CA VAL A 473 -15.63 -22.95 -2.34
C VAL A 473 -15.13 -23.93 -1.28
N PHE A 474 -15.80 -24.02 -0.13
CA PHE A 474 -15.44 -24.95 0.93
C PHE A 474 -15.48 -26.41 0.46
N ILE A 475 -16.57 -26.82 -0.20
CA ILE A 475 -16.71 -28.17 -0.77
C ILE A 475 -15.65 -28.41 -1.85
N GLY A 476 -15.40 -27.43 -2.71
CA GLY A 476 -14.37 -27.51 -3.76
C GLY A 476 -12.97 -27.74 -3.19
N VAL A 477 -12.59 -27.00 -2.14
CA VAL A 477 -11.31 -27.18 -1.44
C VAL A 477 -11.23 -28.55 -0.77
N LEU A 478 -12.30 -29.02 -0.13
CA LEU A 478 -12.36 -30.34 0.49
C LEU A 478 -12.18 -31.46 -0.55
N LEU A 479 -12.92 -31.40 -1.65
CA LEU A 479 -12.81 -32.37 -2.75
C LEU A 479 -11.42 -32.35 -3.38
N PHE A 480 -10.84 -31.16 -3.60
CA PHE A 480 -9.48 -31.03 -4.12
C PHE A 480 -8.45 -31.66 -3.17
N SER A 481 -8.57 -31.40 -1.86
CA SER A 481 -7.72 -32.00 -0.83
C SER A 481 -7.81 -33.52 -0.82
N MET A 482 -9.04 -34.07 -0.89
CA MET A 482 -9.25 -35.52 -0.95
C MET A 482 -8.68 -36.13 -2.24
N LEU A 483 -8.88 -35.49 -3.40
CA LEU A 483 -8.31 -35.95 -4.67
C LEU A 483 -6.78 -35.93 -4.64
N GLN A 484 -6.17 -34.89 -4.07
CA GLN A 484 -4.72 -34.81 -3.90
C GLN A 484 -4.19 -35.94 -3.01
N GLN A 485 -4.90 -36.29 -1.93
CA GLN A 485 -4.57 -37.44 -1.09
C GLN A 485 -4.70 -38.76 -1.86
N MET A 486 -5.78 -38.95 -2.64
CA MET A 486 -5.97 -40.15 -3.47
C MET A 486 -4.88 -40.31 -4.53
N ILE A 487 -4.52 -39.22 -5.22
CA ILE A 487 -3.42 -39.22 -6.20
C ILE A 487 -2.09 -39.50 -5.49
N SER A 488 -1.83 -38.89 -4.35
CA SER A 488 -0.60 -39.14 -3.58
C SER A 488 -0.49 -40.60 -3.13
N PHE A 489 -1.62 -41.20 -2.73
CA PHE A 489 -1.70 -42.62 -2.41
C PHE A 489 -1.39 -43.48 -3.64
N ALA A 490 -2.03 -43.21 -4.79
CA ALA A 490 -1.78 -43.95 -6.02
C ALA A 490 -0.32 -43.84 -6.50
N ILE A 491 0.28 -42.64 -6.43
CA ILE A 491 1.70 -42.42 -6.73
C ILE A 491 2.58 -43.22 -5.77
N SER A 492 2.23 -43.27 -4.48
CA SER A 492 2.99 -44.03 -3.48
C SER A 492 2.94 -45.53 -3.74
N VAL A 493 1.75 -46.07 -4.07
CA VAL A 493 1.57 -47.48 -4.45
C VAL A 493 2.36 -47.80 -5.73
N TYR A 494 2.30 -46.94 -6.75
CA TYR A 494 3.06 -47.12 -7.99
C TYR A 494 4.57 -47.14 -7.74
N LYS A 495 5.08 -46.18 -6.94
CA LYS A 495 6.50 -46.13 -6.57
C LYS A 495 6.94 -47.42 -5.87
N GLU A 496 6.18 -47.89 -4.89
CA GLU A 496 6.48 -49.13 -4.16
C GLU A 496 6.52 -50.35 -5.08
N LEU A 497 5.60 -50.46 -6.04
CA LEU A 497 5.60 -51.53 -7.03
C LEU A 497 6.80 -51.44 -7.99
N SER A 498 7.20 -50.23 -8.39
CA SER A 498 8.35 -50.01 -9.28
C SER A 498 9.71 -50.31 -8.64
N PHE A 499 9.82 -50.25 -7.30
CA PHE A 499 11.05 -50.63 -6.58
C PHE A 499 11.14 -52.13 -6.28
N ARG A 500 10.04 -52.87 -6.42
CA ARG A 500 9.96 -54.32 -6.16
C ARG A 500 10.06 -55.18 -7.43
N LEU A 501 9.99 -54.55 -8.60
CA LEU A 501 10.34 -55.11 -9.91
C LEU A 501 11.79 -54.73 -10.23
#